data_AF-M4IUV1-F1
#
_entry.id   AF-M4IUV1-F1
#
_cell.length_a   1.000
_cell.length_b   1.000
_cell.length_c   1.000
_cell.angle_alpha   90.00
_cell.angle_beta   90.00
_cell.angle_gamma   90.00
#
_symmetry.space_group_name_H-M   'P 1'
#
loop_
_entity.id
_entity.type
_entity.pdbx_description
1 polymer ?
#
loop_
_entity_poly.entity_id
_entity_poly.type
_entity_poly.pdbx_seq_one_letter_code
_entity_poly.pdbx_strand_id
1 'polypeptide(L)'
;MLKGLPQWIIAIIILFILFMVIATIYQFYRFLINTSSIKFNKNDITVVDRIGSIMPYWLPLLEGLQNFGQQILPYYLSSIMSIYKKTLMPFVVFYATHPALAFIVFFILYYLFVRAKSPIPNRPFIRFNVIQSMLLFLINSLLGAIFRPLPIEFRTSLYGLMLCNTLFWFVLCTICYSLVKAIKGKYAKIPVISQAVRIQIDNQL
;
A
#
# COMPACT_ATOMS: atom_id res chain seq x y z
N MET A 1 28.83 -13.65 11.24
CA MET A 1 29.15 -15.01 11.73
C MET A 1 29.32 -16.05 10.61
N LEU A 2 29.64 -15.65 9.36
CA LEU A 2 29.75 -16.56 8.18
C LEU A 2 31.13 -16.49 7.48
N LYS A 3 32.08 -15.69 7.98
CA LYS A 3 33.32 -15.36 7.26
C LYS A 3 34.41 -16.45 7.30
N GLY A 4 34.17 -17.59 7.97
CA GLY A 4 35.14 -18.69 8.11
C GLY A 4 34.73 -20.02 7.47
N LEU A 5 33.56 -20.08 6.82
CA LEU A 5 33.08 -21.31 6.18
C LEU A 5 33.54 -21.37 4.71
N PRO A 6 33.87 -22.56 4.18
CA PRO A 6 34.20 -22.72 2.76
C PRO A 6 33.01 -22.29 1.89
N GLN A 7 33.30 -21.61 0.78
CA GLN A 7 32.30 -20.97 -0.08
C GLN A 7 31.18 -21.92 -0.55
N TRP A 8 31.52 -23.20 -0.77
CA TRP A 8 30.57 -24.24 -1.18
C TRP A 8 29.52 -24.54 -0.11
N ILE A 9 29.88 -24.54 1.18
CA ILE A 9 28.93 -24.75 2.29
C ILE A 9 27.97 -23.56 2.39
N ILE A 10 28.48 -22.33 2.23
CA ILE A 10 27.64 -21.12 2.24
C ILE A 10 26.65 -21.18 1.07
N ALA A 11 27.07 -21.59 -0.12
CA ALA A 11 26.19 -21.74 -1.28
C ALA A 11 25.07 -22.77 -1.05
N ILE A 12 25.40 -23.92 -0.45
CA ILE A 12 24.40 -24.96 -0.12
C ILE A 12 23.37 -24.44 0.88
N ILE A 13 23.82 -23.72 1.92
CA ILE A 13 22.93 -23.14 2.93
C ILE A 13 21.98 -22.11 2.28
N ILE A 14 22.49 -21.23 1.42
CA ILE A 14 21.67 -20.23 0.72
C ILE A 14 20.63 -20.91 -0.17
N LEU A 15 21.01 -21.94 -0.91
CA LEU A 15 20.12 -22.66 -1.80
C LEU A 15 19.02 -23.41 -1.03
N PHE A 16 19.36 -23.99 0.12
CA PHE A 16 18.38 -24.62 1.02
C PHE A 16 17.37 -23.61 1.59
N ILE A 17 17.84 -22.45 2.04
CA ILE A 17 16.96 -21.37 2.52
C ILE A 17 16.02 -20.93 1.39
N LEU A 18 16.55 -20.74 0.18
CA LEU A 18 15.76 -20.32 -0.97
C LEU A 18 14.69 -21.35 -1.34
N PHE A 19 15.03 -22.65 -1.29
CA PHE A 19 14.07 -23.74 -1.50
C PHE A 19 12.95 -23.74 -0.44
N MET A 20 13.30 -23.57 0.84
CA MET A 20 12.32 -23.50 1.94
C MET A 20 11.38 -22.29 1.77
N VAL A 21 11.90 -21.15 1.32
CA VAL A 21 11.08 -19.96 1.00
C VAL A 21 10.13 -20.23 -0.17
N ILE A 22 10.59 -20.87 -1.24
CA ILE A 22 9.73 -21.22 -2.38
C ILE A 22 8.64 -22.22 -1.97
N ALA A 23 8.99 -23.24 -1.18
CA ALA A 23 8.05 -24.25 -0.72
C ALA A 23 6.94 -23.65 0.16
N THR A 24 7.29 -22.73 1.07
CA THR A 24 6.32 -22.04 1.92
C THR A 24 5.40 -21.13 1.11
N ILE A 25 5.92 -20.39 0.13
CA ILE A 25 5.11 -19.58 -0.80
C ILE A 25 4.13 -20.47 -1.59
N TYR A 26 4.58 -21.63 -2.09
CA TYR A 26 3.74 -22.56 -2.84
C TYR A 26 2.64 -23.17 -1.97
N GLN A 27 2.95 -23.58 -0.73
CA GLN A 27 1.97 -24.07 0.23
C GLN A 27 0.92 -23.00 0.54
N PHE A 28 1.36 -21.76 0.75
CA PHE A 28 0.46 -20.64 0.99
C PHE A 28 -0.47 -20.36 -0.21
N TYR A 29 0.07 -20.41 -1.43
CA TYR A 29 -0.72 -20.28 -2.66
C TYR A 29 -1.78 -21.38 -2.80
N ARG A 30 -1.40 -22.65 -2.57
CA ARG A 30 -2.32 -23.79 -2.57
C ARG A 30 -3.40 -23.65 -1.50
N PHE A 31 -3.03 -23.17 -0.31
CA PHE A 31 -3.99 -22.91 0.77
C PHE A 31 -5.02 -21.85 0.36
N LEU A 32 -4.58 -20.72 -0.20
CA LEU A 32 -5.48 -19.66 -0.69
C LEU A 32 -6.46 -20.19 -1.74
N ILE A 33 -5.98 -20.93 -2.74
CA ILE A 33 -6.85 -21.52 -3.78
C ILE A 33 -7.84 -22.50 -3.17
N ASN A 34 -7.41 -23.35 -2.24
CA ASN A 34 -8.32 -24.31 -1.61
C ASN A 34 -9.45 -23.57 -0.87
N THR A 35 -9.13 -22.47 -0.19
CA THR A 35 -10.13 -21.61 0.47
C THR A 35 -11.01 -20.81 -0.49
N SER A 36 -10.59 -20.58 -1.74
CA SER A 36 -11.40 -19.86 -2.73
C SER A 36 -12.63 -20.63 -3.22
N SER A 37 -12.65 -21.96 -3.03
CA SER A 37 -13.80 -22.82 -3.35
C SER A 37 -14.97 -22.65 -2.37
N ILE A 38 -14.73 -22.03 -1.22
CA ILE A 38 -15.73 -21.82 -0.17
C ILE A 38 -16.66 -20.67 -0.61
N LYS A 39 -17.93 -20.99 -0.89
CA LYS A 39 -18.97 -20.00 -1.20
C LYS A 39 -19.22 -19.13 0.03
N PHE A 40 -18.71 -17.91 0.02
CA PHE A 40 -19.03 -16.91 1.04
C PHE A 40 -20.30 -16.15 0.68
N ASN A 41 -21.10 -15.82 1.69
CA ASN A 41 -22.24 -14.93 1.51
C ASN A 41 -21.73 -13.54 1.12
N LYS A 42 -22.11 -13.05 -0.07
CA LYS A 42 -21.59 -11.78 -0.63
C LYS A 42 -21.98 -10.56 0.20
N ASN A 43 -23.01 -10.67 1.03
CA ASN A 43 -23.61 -9.55 1.75
C ASN A 43 -23.03 -9.35 3.16
N ASP A 44 -22.34 -10.34 3.72
CA ASP A 44 -21.86 -10.28 5.10
C ASP A 44 -20.38 -9.88 5.15
N ILE A 45 -20.12 -8.71 5.74
CA ILE A 45 -18.77 -8.18 5.92
C ILE A 45 -18.20 -8.74 7.23
N THR A 46 -17.30 -9.70 7.10
CA THR A 46 -16.64 -10.36 8.24
C THR A 46 -15.52 -9.50 8.82
N VAL A 47 -15.07 -9.81 10.04
CA VAL A 47 -13.92 -9.13 10.66
C VAL A 47 -12.65 -9.31 9.81
N VAL A 48 -12.49 -10.48 9.19
CA VAL A 48 -11.37 -10.77 8.27
C VAL A 48 -11.43 -9.83 7.06
N ASP A 49 -12.60 -9.57 6.49
CA ASP A 49 -12.76 -8.63 5.38
C ASP A 49 -12.39 -7.20 5.77
N ARG A 50 -12.66 -6.79 7.02
CA ARG A 50 -12.30 -5.46 7.53
C ARG A 50 -10.78 -5.31 7.69
N ILE A 51 -10.13 -6.28 8.31
CA ILE A 51 -8.68 -6.29 8.51
C ILE A 51 -7.96 -6.37 7.16
N GLY A 52 -8.41 -7.26 6.27
CA GLY A 52 -7.87 -7.40 4.92
C GLY A 52 -8.04 -6.13 4.07
N SER A 53 -9.06 -5.32 4.32
CA SER A 53 -9.30 -4.05 3.62
C SER A 53 -8.43 -2.89 4.10
N ILE A 54 -7.81 -3.01 5.28
CA ILE A 54 -6.94 -1.96 5.85
C ILE A 54 -5.53 -2.04 5.23
N MET A 55 -5.01 -3.26 5.07
CA MET A 55 -3.64 -3.50 4.59
C MET A 55 -3.30 -2.77 3.28
N PRO A 56 -4.15 -2.75 2.22
CA PRO A 56 -3.81 -2.11 0.96
C PRO A 56 -3.50 -0.62 1.11
N TYR A 57 -4.15 0.08 2.05
CA TYR A 57 -3.97 1.53 2.24
C TYR A 57 -2.59 1.92 2.78
N TRP A 58 -1.77 0.96 3.20
CA TRP A 58 -0.39 1.23 3.57
C TRP A 58 0.45 1.69 2.37
N LEU A 59 0.14 1.19 1.17
CA LEU A 59 0.86 1.56 -0.06
C LEU A 59 0.73 3.06 -0.40
N PRO A 60 -0.48 3.65 -0.56
CA PRO A 60 -0.62 5.08 -0.81
C PRO A 60 -0.14 5.94 0.37
N LEU A 61 -0.16 5.43 1.61
CA LEU A 61 0.32 6.14 2.79
C LEU A 61 1.83 6.34 2.72
N LEU A 62 2.59 5.27 2.45
CA LEU A 62 4.04 5.32 2.33
C LEU A 62 4.47 6.21 1.15
N GLU A 63 3.80 6.07 -0.01
CA GLU A 63 4.06 6.91 -1.18
C GLU A 63 3.85 8.40 -0.88
N GLY A 64 2.74 8.75 -0.22
CA GLY A 64 2.45 10.15 0.14
C GLY A 64 3.38 10.71 1.23
N LEU A 65 3.78 9.90 2.22
CA LEU A 65 4.76 10.30 3.24
C LEU A 65 6.15 10.53 2.62
N GLN A 66 6.56 9.69 1.68
CA GLN A 66 7.82 9.87 0.95
C GLN A 66 7.78 11.14 0.08
N ASN A 67 6.69 11.35 -0.66
CA ASN A 67 6.55 12.46 -1.61
C ASN A 67 6.46 13.82 -0.93
N PHE A 68 5.60 13.96 0.09
CA PHE A 68 5.26 15.25 0.67
C PHE A 68 5.72 15.37 2.13
N GLY A 69 5.62 14.27 2.89
CA GLY A 69 5.90 14.27 4.32
C GLY A 69 7.30 14.78 4.65
N GLN A 70 8.34 14.30 3.95
CA GLN A 70 9.73 14.68 4.24
C GLN A 70 10.00 16.19 4.19
N GLN A 71 9.26 16.93 3.36
CA GLN A 71 9.45 18.37 3.18
C GLN A 71 8.69 19.19 4.22
N ILE A 72 7.50 18.76 4.65
CA ILE A 72 6.64 19.57 5.52
C ILE A 72 6.81 19.19 7.00
N LEU A 73 7.04 17.91 7.30
CA LEU A 73 7.18 17.40 8.67
C LEU A 73 8.16 18.23 9.52
N PRO A 74 9.31 18.72 9.00
CA PRO A 74 10.24 19.56 9.77
C PRO A 74 9.64 20.86 10.33
N TYR A 75 8.59 21.38 9.70
CA TYR A 75 7.91 22.62 10.09
C TYR A 75 6.75 22.39 11.08
N TYR A 76 6.37 21.15 11.35
CA TYR A 76 5.37 20.81 12.36
C TYR A 76 5.96 20.80 13.77
N LEU A 77 5.07 20.79 14.77
CA LEU A 77 5.45 20.74 16.18
C LEU A 77 6.41 19.57 16.47
N SER A 78 7.45 19.82 17.27
CA SER A 78 8.51 18.86 17.60
C SER A 78 8.00 17.50 18.08
N SER A 79 6.89 17.47 18.83
CA SER A 79 6.25 16.23 19.29
C SER A 79 5.74 15.35 18.15
N ILE A 80 5.11 15.93 17.13
CA ILE A 80 4.58 15.20 15.96
C ILE A 80 5.74 14.62 15.17
N MET A 81 6.80 15.41 14.97
CA MET A 81 8.01 14.97 14.30
C MET A 81 8.67 13.80 15.02
N SER A 82 8.74 13.82 16.36
CA SER A 82 9.31 12.73 17.15
C SER A 82 8.54 11.42 16.96
N ILE A 83 7.21 11.47 16.99
CA ILE A 83 6.34 10.31 16.77
C ILE A 83 6.57 9.76 15.35
N TYR A 84 6.58 10.63 14.34
CA TYR A 84 6.83 10.23 12.95
C TYR A 84 8.19 9.55 12.79
N LYS A 85 9.25 10.15 13.33
CA LYS A 85 10.62 9.60 13.27
C LYS A 85 10.71 8.22 13.91
N LYS A 86 10.02 8.01 15.04
CA LYS A 86 10.06 6.74 15.77
C LYS A 86 9.22 5.64 15.09
N THR A 87 8.09 6.01 14.48
CA THR A 87 7.10 5.03 14.02
C THR A 87 7.13 4.81 12.50
N LEU A 88 6.99 5.88 11.70
CA LEU A 88 6.76 5.80 10.25
C LEU A 88 8.04 5.97 9.43
N MET A 89 8.98 6.79 9.90
CA MET A 89 10.23 7.05 9.20
C MET A 89 11.02 5.78 8.80
N PRO A 90 11.19 4.73 9.62
CA PRO A 90 11.92 3.53 9.17
C PRO A 90 11.25 2.86 7.96
N PHE A 91 9.91 2.81 7.94
CA PHE A 91 9.16 2.25 6.80
C PHE A 91 9.27 3.14 5.56
N VAL A 92 9.19 4.46 5.73
CA VAL A 92 9.32 5.41 4.62
C VAL A 92 10.72 5.37 4.02
N VAL A 93 11.77 5.29 4.86
CA VAL A 93 13.15 5.17 4.39
C VAL A 93 13.37 3.85 3.65
N PHE A 94 12.90 2.73 4.20
CA PHE A 94 12.98 1.42 3.54
C PHE A 94 12.26 1.40 2.19
N TYR A 95 11.08 2.02 2.12
CA TYR A 95 10.32 2.17 0.90
C TYR A 95 11.05 3.06 -0.12
N ALA A 96 11.61 4.19 0.32
CA ALA A 96 12.34 5.12 -0.53
C ALA A 96 13.64 4.53 -1.12
N THR A 97 14.32 3.66 -0.38
CA THR A 97 15.53 2.99 -0.86
C THR A 97 15.24 1.86 -1.85
N HIS A 98 14.02 1.34 -1.88
CA HIS A 98 13.60 0.26 -2.78
C HIS A 98 12.47 0.73 -3.70
N PRO A 99 12.76 1.57 -4.73
CA PRO A 99 11.72 2.13 -5.60
C PRO A 99 10.90 1.06 -6.35
N ALA A 100 11.50 -0.09 -6.65
CA ALA A 100 10.79 -1.21 -7.28
C ALA A 100 9.75 -1.88 -6.37
N LEU A 101 9.85 -1.71 -5.04
CA LEU A 101 8.96 -2.36 -4.07
C LEU A 101 7.52 -1.85 -4.22
N ALA A 102 7.35 -0.55 -4.46
CA ALA A 102 6.05 0.06 -4.75
C ALA A 102 5.34 -0.64 -5.92
N PHE A 103 6.07 -0.82 -7.01
CA PHE A 103 5.60 -1.45 -8.23
C PHE A 103 5.25 -2.93 -7.98
N ILE A 104 6.16 -3.68 -7.34
CA ILE A 104 5.95 -5.09 -7.01
C ILE A 104 4.70 -5.27 -6.13
N VAL A 105 4.55 -4.47 -5.07
CA VAL A 105 3.38 -4.55 -4.17
C VAL A 105 2.08 -4.20 -4.92
N PHE A 106 2.11 -3.22 -5.81
CA PHE A 106 0.95 -2.88 -6.65
C PHE A 106 0.49 -4.07 -7.50
N PHE A 107 1.41 -4.75 -8.20
CA PHE A 107 1.06 -5.93 -8.99
C PHE A 107 0.63 -7.12 -8.15
N ILE A 108 1.23 -7.31 -6.97
CA ILE A 108 0.81 -8.36 -6.02
C ILE A 108 -0.64 -8.10 -5.59
N LEU A 109 -0.98 -6.87 -5.17
CA LEU A 109 -2.35 -6.51 -4.79
C LEU A 109 -3.33 -6.72 -5.95
N TYR A 110 -2.95 -6.31 -7.16
CA TYR A 110 -3.76 -6.51 -8.36
C TYR A 110 -4.02 -7.99 -8.64
N TYR A 111 -2.96 -8.81 -8.66
CA TYR A 111 -3.04 -10.23 -8.96
C TYR A 111 -3.86 -10.98 -7.92
N LEU A 112 -3.67 -10.66 -6.64
CA LEU A 112 -4.31 -11.35 -5.53
C LEU A 112 -5.80 -11.03 -5.40
N PHE A 113 -6.23 -9.78 -5.62
CA PHE A 113 -7.59 -9.34 -5.27
C PHE A 113 -8.43 -8.79 -6.44
N VAL A 114 -7.80 -8.32 -7.52
CA VAL A 114 -8.51 -7.59 -8.59
C VAL A 114 -8.77 -8.47 -9.81
N ARG A 115 -7.84 -9.38 -10.14
CA ARG A 115 -7.95 -10.26 -11.31
C ARG A 115 -9.23 -11.11 -11.27
N ALA A 116 -9.89 -11.27 -12.42
CA ALA A 116 -11.14 -12.07 -12.52
C ALA A 116 -10.99 -13.53 -12.03
N LYS A 117 -9.83 -14.16 -12.29
CA LYS A 117 -9.43 -15.45 -11.73
C LYS A 117 -8.41 -15.25 -10.62
N SER A 118 -8.79 -14.50 -9.58
CA SER A 118 -7.94 -14.28 -8.41
C SER A 118 -7.81 -15.56 -7.58
N PRO A 119 -6.63 -15.80 -6.97
CA PRO A 119 -6.45 -16.93 -6.03
C PRO A 119 -7.21 -16.73 -4.72
N ILE A 120 -7.58 -15.49 -4.38
CA ILE A 120 -8.35 -15.17 -3.18
C ILE A 120 -9.85 -15.22 -3.51
N PRO A 121 -10.70 -15.77 -2.61
CA PRO A 121 -12.15 -15.80 -2.78
C PRO A 121 -12.73 -14.42 -3.09
N ASN A 122 -13.72 -14.38 -3.98
CA ASN A 122 -14.32 -13.13 -4.45
C ASN A 122 -15.09 -12.42 -3.32
N ARG A 123 -14.43 -11.46 -2.66
CA ARG A 123 -14.97 -10.60 -1.62
C ARG A 123 -15.12 -9.16 -2.16
N PRO A 124 -16.33 -8.69 -2.49
CA PRO A 124 -16.51 -7.38 -3.13
C PRO A 124 -16.03 -6.23 -2.25
N PHE A 125 -16.16 -6.36 -0.92
CA PHE A 125 -15.69 -5.35 0.03
C PHE A 125 -14.17 -5.16 0.00
N ILE A 126 -13.39 -6.26 0.03
CA ILE A 126 -11.93 -6.19 -0.03
C ILE A 126 -11.50 -5.66 -1.41
N ARG A 127 -12.07 -6.20 -2.48
CA ARG A 127 -11.76 -5.78 -3.86
C ARG A 127 -11.97 -4.28 -4.06
N PHE A 128 -13.05 -3.72 -3.53
CA PHE A 128 -13.28 -2.28 -3.55
C PHE A 128 -12.16 -1.51 -2.84
N ASN A 129 -11.80 -1.89 -1.62
CA ASN A 129 -10.76 -1.20 -0.85
C ASN A 129 -9.37 -1.33 -1.49
N VAL A 130 -9.07 -2.49 -2.10
CA VAL A 130 -7.81 -2.70 -2.84
C VAL A 130 -7.75 -1.79 -4.05
N ILE A 131 -8.78 -1.77 -4.90
CA ILE A 131 -8.81 -0.91 -6.10
C ILE A 131 -8.76 0.57 -5.69
N GLN A 132 -9.49 0.97 -4.64
CA GLN A 132 -9.45 2.34 -4.14
C GLN A 132 -8.05 2.73 -3.64
N SER A 133 -7.39 1.84 -2.90
CA SER A 133 -6.01 2.07 -2.44
C SER A 133 -5.03 2.19 -3.60
N MET A 134 -5.12 1.30 -4.59
CA MET A 134 -4.30 1.34 -5.80
C MET A 134 -4.49 2.64 -6.58
N LEU A 135 -5.73 3.13 -6.67
CA LEU A 135 -6.04 4.39 -7.35
C LEU A 135 -5.49 5.59 -6.57
N LEU A 136 -5.61 5.61 -5.24
CA LEU A 136 -4.97 6.61 -4.39
C LEU A 136 -3.45 6.59 -4.52
N PHE A 137 -2.84 5.40 -4.62
CA PHE A 137 -1.41 5.26 -4.84
C PHE A 137 -0.98 5.88 -6.16
N LEU A 138 -1.69 5.60 -7.25
CA LEU A 138 -1.43 6.20 -8.57
C LEU A 138 -1.56 7.72 -8.54
N ILE A 139 -2.62 8.25 -7.92
CA ILE A 139 -2.80 9.70 -7.77
C ILE A 139 -1.63 10.32 -7.00
N ASN A 140 -1.25 9.74 -5.85
CA ASN A 140 -0.16 10.25 -5.03
C ASN A 140 1.18 10.20 -5.76
N SER A 141 1.43 9.13 -6.51
CA SER A 141 2.65 8.97 -7.30
C SER A 141 2.72 9.97 -8.44
N LEU A 142 1.60 10.22 -9.14
CA LEU A 142 1.51 11.25 -10.18
C LEU A 142 1.77 12.66 -9.61
N LEU A 143 1.10 13.00 -8.50
CA LEU A 143 1.30 14.29 -7.83
C LEU A 143 2.75 14.48 -7.37
N GLY A 144 3.36 13.42 -6.81
CA GLY A 144 4.77 13.42 -6.42
C GLY A 144 5.71 13.56 -7.62
N ALA A 145 5.43 12.86 -8.72
CA ALA A 145 6.21 12.93 -9.96
C ALA A 145 6.17 14.32 -10.61
N ILE A 146 5.07 15.06 -10.45
CA ILE A 146 4.96 16.45 -10.90
C ILE A 146 5.68 17.40 -9.94
N PHE A 147 5.55 17.18 -8.62
CA PHE A 147 6.08 18.10 -7.61
C PHE A 147 7.60 18.00 -7.41
N ARG A 148 8.16 16.78 -7.41
CA ARG A 148 9.60 16.54 -7.16
C ARG A 148 10.56 17.25 -8.13
N PRO A 149 10.32 17.28 -9.46
CA PRO A 149 11.23 17.92 -10.40
C PRO A 149 11.09 19.45 -10.44
N LEU A 150 10.16 20.04 -9.69
CA LEU A 150 10.04 21.50 -9.62
C LEU A 150 11.33 22.14 -9.05
N PRO A 151 11.66 23.37 -9.46
CA PRO A 151 12.84 24.09 -8.99
C PRO A 151 12.91 24.14 -7.46
N ILE A 152 14.11 24.05 -6.90
CA ILE A 152 14.31 24.05 -5.45
C ILE A 152 13.78 25.35 -4.83
N GLU A 153 13.92 26.48 -5.53
CA GLU A 153 13.43 27.79 -5.11
C GLU A 153 11.91 27.78 -4.96
N PHE A 154 11.21 27.11 -5.87
CA PHE A 154 9.76 26.99 -5.79
C PHE A 154 9.35 26.07 -4.63
N ARG A 155 9.98 24.90 -4.48
CA ARG A 155 9.59 23.91 -3.45
C ARG A 155 9.79 24.42 -2.02
N THR A 156 10.82 25.23 -1.79
CA THR A 156 11.09 25.85 -0.48
C THR A 156 10.40 27.21 -0.30
N SER A 157 9.83 27.77 -1.37
CA SER A 157 9.01 28.98 -1.27
C SER A 157 7.74 28.74 -0.44
N LEU A 158 7.14 29.82 0.05
CA LEU A 158 5.87 29.79 0.77
C LEU A 158 4.75 29.10 -0.05
N TYR A 159 4.67 29.36 -1.36
CA TYR A 159 3.67 28.73 -2.23
C TYR A 159 3.93 27.23 -2.42
N GLY A 160 5.20 26.83 -2.59
CA GLY A 160 5.56 25.42 -2.71
C GLY A 160 5.26 24.64 -1.43
N LEU A 161 5.58 25.22 -0.27
CA LEU A 161 5.27 24.63 1.03
C LEU A 161 3.76 24.56 1.29
N MET A 162 2.99 25.58 0.92
CA MET A 162 1.52 25.54 1.00
C MET A 162 0.94 24.43 0.13
N LEU A 163 1.36 24.34 -1.14
CA LEU A 163 0.93 23.27 -2.04
C LEU A 163 1.30 21.91 -1.48
N CYS A 164 2.55 21.70 -1.10
CA CYS A 164 3.01 20.45 -0.50
C CYS A 164 2.17 20.08 0.73
N ASN A 165 1.90 21.04 1.61
CA ASN A 165 1.07 20.84 2.80
C ASN A 165 -0.37 20.43 2.45
N THR A 166 -0.99 21.06 1.46
CA THR A 166 -2.34 20.65 1.00
C THR A 166 -2.35 19.24 0.44
N LEU A 167 -1.34 18.85 -0.35
CA LEU A 167 -1.20 17.51 -0.90
C LEU A 167 -0.98 16.47 0.21
N PHE A 168 -0.15 16.80 1.21
CA PHE A 168 0.06 15.94 2.36
C PHE A 168 -1.24 15.71 3.16
N TRP A 169 -2.01 16.76 3.42
CA TRP A 169 -3.31 16.65 4.07
C TRP A 169 -4.33 15.88 3.23
N PHE A 170 -4.32 16.06 1.90
CA PHE A 170 -5.13 15.26 0.99
C PHE A 170 -4.84 13.76 1.16
N VAL A 171 -3.57 13.35 1.18
CA VAL A 171 -3.16 11.96 1.43
C VAL A 171 -3.67 11.47 2.79
N LEU A 172 -3.34 12.19 3.87
CA LEU A 172 -3.69 11.75 5.22
C LEU A 172 -5.20 11.66 5.41
N CYS A 173 -5.96 12.68 5.01
CA CYS A 173 -7.41 12.71 5.15
C CYS A 173 -8.09 11.59 4.36
N THR A 174 -7.70 11.36 3.10
CA THR A 174 -8.32 10.32 2.26
C THR A 174 -8.03 8.91 2.80
N ILE A 175 -6.82 8.67 3.28
CA ILE A 175 -6.42 7.38 3.86
C ILE A 175 -7.11 7.16 5.21
N CYS A 176 -7.03 8.12 6.12
CA CYS A 176 -7.69 8.02 7.43
C CYS A 176 -9.21 7.83 7.28
N TYR A 177 -9.86 8.57 6.38
CA TYR A 177 -11.28 8.39 6.09
C TYR A 177 -11.58 6.98 5.57
N SER A 178 -10.76 6.47 4.66
CA SER A 178 -10.93 5.13 4.11
C SER A 178 -10.74 4.04 5.17
N LEU A 179 -9.73 4.17 6.03
CA LEU A 179 -9.46 3.27 7.15
C LEU A 179 -10.63 3.23 8.15
N VAL A 180 -11.13 4.39 8.57
CA VAL A 180 -12.26 4.47 9.50
C VAL A 180 -13.51 3.82 8.89
N LYS A 181 -13.76 4.00 7.59
CA LYS A 181 -14.88 3.35 6.89
C LYS A 181 -14.67 1.84 6.77
N ALA A 182 -13.46 1.40 6.45
CA ALA A 182 -13.11 -0.03 6.39
C ALA A 182 -13.34 -0.74 7.74
N ILE A 183 -12.90 -0.13 8.84
CA ILE A 183 -13.10 -0.64 10.22
C ILE A 183 -14.60 -0.72 10.56
N LYS A 184 -15.40 0.25 10.12
CA LYS A 184 -16.86 0.25 10.28
C LYS A 184 -17.58 -0.74 9.35
N GLY A 185 -16.87 -1.42 8.46
CA GLY A 185 -17.46 -2.29 7.44
C GLY A 185 -18.31 -1.52 6.42
N LYS A 186 -17.95 -0.27 6.11
CA LYS A 186 -18.66 0.56 5.14
C LYS A 186 -17.74 0.94 3.99
N TYR A 187 -18.31 1.05 2.79
CA TYR A 187 -17.58 1.57 1.64
C TYR A 187 -17.24 3.05 1.83
N ALA A 188 -15.98 3.40 1.63
CA ALA A 188 -15.56 4.79 1.58
C ALA A 188 -16.23 5.49 0.38
N LYS A 189 -16.63 6.75 0.60
CA LYS A 189 -17.23 7.60 -0.43
C LYS A 189 -16.37 8.84 -0.59
N ILE A 190 -15.27 8.69 -1.32
CA ILE A 190 -14.42 9.80 -1.76
C ILE A 190 -14.96 10.25 -3.13
N PRO A 191 -15.26 11.55 -3.31
CA PRO A 191 -15.76 12.05 -4.60
C PRO A 191 -14.77 11.73 -5.72
N VAL A 192 -15.30 11.40 -6.91
CA VAL A 192 -14.56 10.97 -8.11
C VAL A 192 -13.84 9.62 -7.94
N ILE A 193 -13.00 9.47 -6.93
CA ILE A 193 -12.17 8.27 -6.65
C ILE A 193 -13.06 7.04 -6.43
N SER A 194 -13.97 7.09 -5.46
CA SER A 194 -14.81 5.93 -5.15
C SER A 194 -15.85 5.64 -6.25
N GLN A 195 -16.17 6.63 -7.10
CA GLN A 195 -17.03 6.43 -8.27
C GLN A 195 -16.26 5.68 -9.37
N ALA A 196 -15.04 6.09 -9.67
CA ALA A 196 -14.16 5.39 -10.61
C ALA A 196 -13.92 3.93 -10.19
N VAL A 197 -13.73 3.68 -8.89
CA VAL A 197 -13.59 2.31 -8.35
C VAL A 197 -14.85 1.48 -8.60
N ARG A 198 -16.05 2.05 -8.39
CA ARG A 198 -17.31 1.33 -8.65
C ARG A 198 -17.44 0.95 -10.13
N ILE A 199 -17.20 1.90 -11.03
CA ILE A 199 -17.22 1.66 -12.48
C ILE A 199 -16.25 0.54 -12.87
N GLN A 200 -15.05 0.53 -12.29
CA GLN A 200 -14.06 -0.52 -12.56
C GLN A 200 -14.52 -1.91 -12.11
N ILE A 201 -15.24 -2.01 -10.99
CA ILE A 201 -15.76 -3.29 -10.49
C ILE A 201 -16.93 -3.75 -11.35
N ASP A 202 -17.84 -2.84 -11.68
CA ASP A 202 -19.04 -3.15 -12.46
C ASP A 202 -18.69 -3.61 -13.89
N ASN A 203 -17.67 -3.02 -14.51
CA ASN A 203 -17.16 -3.44 -15.82
C ASN A 203 -16.47 -4.81 -15.85
N GLN A 204 -16.21 -5.42 -14.69
CA GLN A 204 -15.53 -6.72 -14.58
C GLN A 204 -16.47 -7.86 -14.19
N LEU A 205 -17.78 -7.61 -14.13
CA LEU A 205 -18.85 -8.59 -13.96
C LEU A 205 -19.39 -9.04 -15.33
#